data_AF-A0A1Y5K0I6-F1
#
_entry.id   AF-A0A1Y5K0I6-F1
#
_cell.length_a   1.000
_cell.length_b   1.000
_cell.length_c   1.000
_cell.angle_alpha   90.00
_cell.angle_beta   90.00
_cell.angle_gamma   90.00
#
_symmetry.space_group_name_H-M   'P 1'
#
loop_
_entity.id
_entity.type
_entity.pdbx_description
1 polymer ?
#
loop_
_entity_poly.entity_id
_entity_poly.type
_entity_poly.pdbx_seq_one_letter_code
_entity_poly.pdbx_strand_id
1 'polypeptide(L)'
;MLVINDAETRDGFQHAVEGWLDSEEIRYVVKPEGVEHDPQQLTIEYVGYWSWDLALFLSRAEIEAFYQGQRVSKITYNAPSTLHTAKFGDADERIKLMLDVMFANKSLQEATDKL
;
A
#
# COMPACT_ATOMS: atom_id res chain seq x y z
N MET A 1 -4.18 -1.33 13.40
CA MET A 1 -4.44 -0.90 12.00
C MET A 1 -5.15 -2.02 11.26
N LEU A 2 -6.02 -1.69 10.32
CA LEU A 2 -6.67 -2.65 9.42
C LEU A 2 -6.02 -2.58 8.04
N VAL A 3 -5.72 -3.72 7.45
CA VAL A 3 -5.23 -3.84 6.07
C VAL A 3 -6.30 -4.56 5.27
N ILE A 4 -6.80 -3.93 4.21
CA ILE A 4 -7.73 -4.55 3.27
C ILE A 4 -6.92 -5.08 2.08
N ASN A 5 -7.05 -6.38 1.86
CA ASN A 5 -6.42 -7.09 0.77
C ASN A 5 -7.34 -7.13 -0.44
N ASP A 6 -6.91 -6.48 -1.51
CA ASP A 6 -7.52 -6.54 -2.83
C ASP A 6 -7.26 -7.90 -3.48
N ALA A 7 -8.33 -8.59 -3.85
CA ALA A 7 -8.24 -9.99 -4.29
C ALA A 7 -7.56 -10.16 -5.66
N GLU A 8 -7.53 -9.11 -6.49
CA GLU A 8 -6.90 -9.13 -7.81
C GLU A 8 -5.39 -8.81 -7.74
N THR A 9 -4.95 -8.26 -6.61
CA THR A 9 -3.56 -7.93 -6.35
C THR A 9 -2.76 -9.18 -5.98
N ARG A 10 -1.54 -9.30 -6.52
CA ARG A 10 -0.66 -10.46 -6.24
C ARG A 10 -0.18 -10.45 -4.79
N ASP A 11 -0.08 -11.65 -4.18
CA ASP A 11 0.39 -11.87 -2.80
C ASP A 11 1.71 -11.16 -2.44
N GLY A 12 2.62 -11.00 -3.41
CA GLY A 12 3.89 -10.30 -3.17
C GLY A 12 3.69 -8.85 -2.69
N PHE A 13 2.61 -8.19 -3.12
CA PHE A 13 2.28 -6.86 -2.64
C PHE A 13 1.86 -6.88 -1.18
N GLN A 14 1.00 -7.82 -0.81
CA GLN A 14 0.59 -8.02 0.57
C GLN A 14 1.81 -8.29 1.45
N HIS A 15 2.70 -9.21 1.06
CA HIS A 15 3.92 -9.49 1.81
C HIS A 15 4.83 -8.26 1.95
N ALA A 16 4.91 -7.40 0.93
CA ALA A 16 5.66 -6.16 1.02
C ALA A 16 5.04 -5.16 2.02
N VAL A 17 3.71 -5.06 2.05
CA VAL A 17 2.98 -4.25 3.03
C VAL A 17 3.16 -4.79 4.45
N GLU A 18 2.92 -6.08 4.66
CA GLU A 18 3.10 -6.75 5.95
C GLU A 18 4.54 -6.62 6.46
N GLY A 19 5.52 -6.86 5.59
CA GLY A 19 6.93 -6.73 5.95
C GLY A 19 7.35 -5.30 6.29
N TRP A 20 6.70 -4.28 5.73
CA TRP A 20 6.89 -2.88 6.14
C TRP A 20 6.27 -2.61 7.52
N LEU A 21 5.05 -3.08 7.74
CA LEU A 21 4.35 -2.90 9.02
C LEU A 21 5.09 -3.59 10.17
N ASP A 22 5.60 -4.79 9.92
CA ASP A 22 6.42 -5.53 10.87
C ASP A 22 7.73 -4.78 11.18
N SER A 23 8.38 -4.15 10.18
CA SER A 23 9.60 -3.37 10.41
C SER A 23 9.38 -2.08 11.20
N GLU A 24 8.19 -1.49 11.08
CA GLU A 24 7.77 -0.31 11.85
C GLU A 24 7.11 -0.68 13.20
N GLU A 25 7.09 -1.96 13.57
CA GLU A 25 6.48 -2.50 14.80
C GLU A 25 4.97 -2.15 14.93
N ILE A 26 4.27 -1.97 13.80
CA ILE A 26 2.86 -1.60 13.76
C ILE A 26 2.00 -2.86 13.85
N ARG A 27 1.08 -2.92 14.82
CA ARG A 27 0.10 -4.01 14.93
C ARG A 27 -1.00 -3.87 13.88
N TYR A 28 -1.21 -4.94 13.11
CA TYR A 28 -2.24 -4.97 12.07
C TYR A 28 -3.08 -6.26 12.07
N VAL A 29 -4.21 -6.18 11.38
CA VAL A 29 -5.06 -7.32 10.99
C VAL A 29 -5.36 -7.20 9.51
N VAL A 30 -5.23 -8.30 8.78
CA VAL A 30 -5.61 -8.36 7.36
C VAL A 30 -7.04 -8.86 7.22
N LYS A 31 -7.81 -8.22 6.35
CA LYS A 31 -9.16 -8.61 5.94
C LYS A 31 -9.29 -8.59 4.42
N PRO A 32 -10.19 -9.39 3.83
CA PRO A 32 -10.49 -9.31 2.41
C PRO A 32 -11.22 -8.00 2.06
N GLU A 33 -11.21 -7.65 0.78
CA GLU A 33 -12.05 -6.57 0.21
C GLU A 33 -13.53 -6.69 0.58
N GLY A 34 -14.23 -5.54 0.59
CA GLY A 34 -15.66 -5.46 0.87
C GLY A 34 -16.04 -5.53 2.36
N VAL A 35 -15.08 -5.64 3.27
CA VAL A 35 -15.30 -5.47 4.71
C VAL A 35 -15.42 -3.99 5.04
N GLU A 36 -16.38 -3.62 5.91
CA GLU A 36 -16.55 -2.24 6.35
C GLU A 36 -15.31 -1.73 7.09
N HIS A 37 -14.95 -0.47 6.83
CA HIS A 37 -13.90 0.22 7.58
C HIS A 37 -14.32 0.35 9.04
N ASP A 38 -13.43 -0.03 9.94
CA ASP A 38 -13.63 0.23 11.36
C ASP A 38 -13.31 1.70 11.66
N PRO A 39 -14.27 2.51 12.10
CA PRO A 39 -14.08 3.94 12.32
C PRO A 39 -13.04 4.26 13.40
N GLN A 40 -12.72 3.29 14.27
CA GLN A 40 -11.79 3.47 15.39
C GLN A 40 -10.35 3.12 15.05
N GLN A 41 -10.05 2.68 13.82
CA GLN A 41 -8.69 2.37 13.42
C GLN A 41 -8.36 2.93 12.04
N LEU A 42 -7.08 3.26 11.85
CA LEU A 42 -6.56 3.51 10.52
C LEU A 42 -6.72 2.24 9.69
N THR A 43 -7.29 2.40 8.51
CA THR A 43 -7.46 1.34 7.50
C THR A 43 -6.61 1.70 6.29
N ILE A 44 -5.81 0.77 5.80
CA ILE A 44 -5.16 0.91 4.49
C ILE A 44 -5.75 -0.10 3.51
N GLU A 45 -5.93 0.34 2.28
CA GLU A 45 -6.34 -0.49 1.15
C GLU A 45 -5.31 -0.29 0.04
N TYR A 46 -5.04 -1.32 -0.74
CA TYR A 46 -4.11 -1.22 -1.85
C TYR A 46 -4.61 -1.98 -3.07
N VAL A 47 -4.17 -1.54 -4.23
CA VAL A 47 -4.32 -2.30 -5.47
C VAL A 47 -3.02 -2.22 -6.28
N GLY A 48 -2.59 -3.36 -6.80
CA GLY A 48 -1.44 -3.49 -7.68
C GLY A 48 -1.84 -4.02 -9.04
N TYR A 49 -1.24 -3.48 -10.09
CA TYR A 49 -1.39 -3.98 -11.46
C TYR A 49 -0.01 -4.41 -11.97
N TRP A 50 0.06 -5.61 -12.54
CA TRP A 50 1.28 -6.16 -13.12
C TRP A 50 1.19 -6.25 -14.62
N SER A 51 2.32 -6.00 -15.28
CA SER A 51 2.46 -6.13 -16.73
C SER A 51 3.64 -7.04 -17.04
N TRP A 52 3.61 -7.65 -18.24
CA TRP A 52 4.58 -8.66 -18.67
C TRP A 52 5.25 -8.35 -20.02
N ASP A 53 5.41 -7.09 -20.40
CA ASP A 53 5.87 -6.70 -21.74
C ASP A 53 7.29 -7.21 -22.11
N LEU A 54 8.21 -7.25 -21.15
CA LEU A 54 9.60 -7.71 -21.35
C LEU A 54 10.11 -8.60 -20.21
N ALA A 55 9.66 -8.30 -18.99
CA ALA A 55 9.73 -9.13 -17.80
C ALA A 55 8.52 -8.77 -16.93
N LEU A 56 8.20 -9.54 -15.90
CA LEU A 56 7.13 -9.20 -14.97
C LEU A 56 7.53 -7.97 -14.14
N PHE A 57 6.66 -6.96 -14.07
CA PHE A 57 6.86 -5.78 -13.20
C PHE A 57 5.54 -5.20 -12.71
N LEU A 58 5.62 -4.45 -11.60
CA LEU A 58 4.52 -3.64 -11.08
C LEU A 58 4.34 -2.42 -12.00
N SER A 59 3.27 -2.37 -12.77
CA SER A 59 3.02 -1.32 -13.76
C SER A 59 2.28 -0.13 -13.19
N ARG A 60 1.37 -0.38 -12.24
CA ARG A 60 0.67 0.63 -11.47
C ARG A 60 0.43 0.11 -10.06
N ALA A 61 0.48 1.00 -9.08
CA ALA A 61 0.07 0.70 -7.71
C ALA A 61 -0.64 1.89 -7.10
N GLU A 62 -1.55 1.61 -6.19
CA GLU A 62 -2.27 2.60 -5.41
C GLU A 62 -2.41 2.08 -3.99
N ILE A 63 -2.12 2.94 -3.01
CA ILE A 63 -2.36 2.68 -1.60
C ILE A 63 -3.19 3.86 -1.08
N GLU A 64 -4.33 3.57 -0.48
CA GLU A 64 -5.21 4.55 0.15
C GLU A 64 -5.28 4.28 1.65
N ALA A 65 -5.40 5.36 2.43
CA ALA A 65 -5.55 5.27 3.87
C ALA A 65 -6.81 6.01 4.31
N PHE A 66 -7.56 5.39 5.22
CA PHE A 66 -8.84 5.84 5.72
C PHE A 66 -8.84 5.89 7.24
N TYR A 67 -9.43 6.94 7.79
CA TYR A 67 -9.69 7.07 9.22
C TYR A 67 -11.06 7.70 9.42
N GLN A 68 -11.87 7.15 10.32
CA GLN A 68 -13.26 7.58 10.55
C GLN A 68 -14.10 7.62 9.27
N GLY A 69 -13.89 6.65 8.37
CA GLY A 69 -14.58 6.55 7.09
C GLY A 69 -14.20 7.61 6.06
N GLN A 70 -13.19 8.45 6.33
CA GLN A 70 -12.67 9.45 5.41
C GLN A 70 -11.30 9.05 4.89
N ARG A 71 -11.07 9.22 3.59
CA ARG A 71 -9.73 9.05 3.01
C ARG A 71 -8.82 10.17 3.49
N VAL A 72 -7.79 9.80 4.24
CA VAL A 72 -6.79 10.73 4.82
C VAL A 72 -5.48 10.77 4.04
N SER A 73 -5.23 9.77 3.17
CA SER A 73 -4.07 9.76 2.26
C SER A 73 -4.31 8.87 1.04
N LYS A 74 -3.56 9.15 -0.03
CA LYS A 74 -3.51 8.35 -1.25
C LYS A 74 -2.14 8.50 -1.90
N ILE A 75 -1.46 7.40 -2.12
CA ILE A 75 -0.19 7.35 -2.88
C ILE A 75 -0.40 6.48 -4.12
N THR A 76 0.04 6.99 -5.26
CA THR A 76 -0.04 6.28 -6.54
C THR A 76 1.32 6.17 -7.18
N TYR A 77 1.62 5.02 -7.76
CA TYR A 77 2.77 4.77 -8.59
C TYR A 77 2.32 4.36 -10.00
N ASN A 78 3.00 4.88 -11.01
CA ASN A 78 2.87 4.44 -12.40
C ASN A 78 4.27 4.22 -12.96
N ALA A 79 4.51 3.05 -13.54
CA ALA A 79 5.77 2.75 -14.21
C ALA A 79 5.93 3.59 -15.49
N PRO A 80 7.14 4.07 -15.81
CA PRO A 80 7.41 4.82 -17.03
C PRO A 80 7.22 3.93 -18.29
N SER A 81 6.80 4.55 -19.39
CA SER A 81 6.30 3.87 -20.60
C SER A 81 7.35 3.35 -21.59
N THR A 82 8.66 3.45 -21.31
CA THR A 82 9.74 3.12 -22.27
C THR A 82 10.85 2.25 -21.65
N LEU A 83 11.86 1.86 -22.45
CA LEU A 83 13.06 1.02 -22.19
C LEU A 83 13.92 1.37 -20.94
N HIS A 84 13.39 2.12 -19.98
CA HIS A 84 14.00 2.37 -18.69
C HIS A 84 14.03 1.09 -17.86
N THR A 85 15.24 0.63 -17.56
CA THR A 85 15.48 -0.52 -16.66
C THR A 85 14.90 -0.31 -15.26
N ALA A 86 14.67 0.94 -14.86
CA ALA A 86 14.01 1.32 -13.61
C ALA A 86 12.59 0.71 -13.44
N LYS A 87 11.94 0.28 -14.54
CA LYS A 87 10.65 -0.42 -14.49
C LYS A 87 10.75 -1.86 -13.98
N PHE A 88 11.93 -2.48 -14.09
CA PHE A 88 12.21 -3.84 -13.60
C PHE A 88 12.86 -3.85 -12.21
N GLY A 89 12.79 -2.72 -11.49
CA GLY A 89 13.26 -2.65 -10.11
C GLY A 89 12.40 -3.51 -9.18
N ASP A 90 12.91 -3.73 -7.98
CA ASP A 90 12.24 -4.52 -6.95
C ASP A 90 10.87 -3.89 -6.60
N ALA A 91 9.81 -4.70 -6.70
CA ALA A 91 8.46 -4.25 -6.43
C ALA A 91 8.23 -4.07 -4.92
N ASP A 92 8.85 -4.90 -4.08
CA ASP A 92 8.70 -4.85 -2.63
C ASP A 92 9.36 -3.59 -2.08
N GLU A 93 10.59 -3.28 -2.51
CA GLU A 93 11.26 -2.02 -2.12
C GLU A 93 10.43 -0.80 -2.53
N ARG A 94 9.79 -0.85 -3.70
CA ARG A 94 8.95 0.23 -4.18
C ARG A 94 7.67 0.39 -3.37
N ILE A 95 7.02 -0.70 -3.00
CA ILE A 95 5.82 -0.68 -2.15
C ILE A 95 6.17 -0.14 -0.76
N LYS A 96 7.29 -0.57 -0.19
CA LYS A 96 7.83 -0.03 1.08
C LYS A 96 8.06 1.48 1.00
N LEU A 97 8.68 1.96 -0.08
CA LEU A 97 8.88 3.40 -0.28
C LEU A 97 7.55 4.15 -0.42
N MET A 98 6.53 3.57 -1.06
CA MET A 98 5.20 4.18 -1.12
C MET A 98 4.59 4.32 0.28
N LEU A 99 4.79 3.33 1.16
CA LEU A 99 4.35 3.37 2.56
C LEU A 99 5.16 4.39 3.38
N ASP A 100 6.48 4.46 3.22
CA ASP A 100 7.31 5.49 3.84
C ASP A 100 6.79 6.90 3.51
N VAL A 101 6.51 7.15 2.22
CA VAL A 101 5.96 8.43 1.76
C VAL A 101 4.56 8.66 2.32
N MET A 102 3.73 7.62 2.38
CA MET A 102 2.39 7.69 2.96
C MET A 102 2.46 8.12 4.43
N PHE A 103 3.24 7.42 5.26
CA PHE A 103 3.28 7.65 6.70
C PHE A 103 4.16 8.83 7.13
N ALA A 104 5.07 9.30 6.27
CA ALA A 104 5.74 10.59 6.45
C ALA A 104 4.78 11.79 6.33
N ASN A 105 3.56 11.59 5.85
CA ASN A 105 2.54 12.63 5.83
C ASN A 105 2.02 12.93 7.24
N LYS A 106 2.12 14.21 7.66
CA LYS A 106 1.68 14.69 8.98
C LYS A 106 0.24 14.29 9.32
N SER A 107 -0.67 14.27 8.35
CA SER A 107 -2.08 13.90 8.61
C SER A 107 -2.22 12.45 9.06
N LEU A 108 -1.38 11.55 8.55
CA LEU A 108 -1.39 10.13 8.92
C LEU A 108 -0.69 9.88 10.24
N GLN A 109 0.40 10.59 10.51
CA GLN A 109 1.05 10.54 11.81
C GLN A 109 0.07 10.98 12.91
N GLU A 110 -0.63 12.10 12.72
CA GLU A 110 -1.65 12.59 13.67
C GLU A 110 -2.84 11.63 13.84
N ALA A 111 -3.22 10.89 12.78
CA ALA A 111 -4.27 9.88 12.87
C ALA A 111 -3.79 8.65 13.65
N THR A 112 -2.55 8.23 13.42
CA THR A 112 -1.93 7.07 14.07
C THR A 112 -1.66 7.33 15.56
N ASP A 113 -1.20 8.54 15.91
CA ASP A 113 -0.93 8.96 17.30
C ASP A 113 -2.21 9.04 18.17
N LYS A 114 -3.39 9.03 17.56
CA LYS A 114 -4.70 9.07 18.24
C LYS A 114 -5.33 7.70 18.45
N LEU A 115 -4.72 6.63 17.94
CA LEU A 115 -5.12 5.23 18.13
C LEU A 115 -4.56 4.66 19.43
#